data_AF-A0A0H2VYJ7-F1
#
_entry.id   AF-A0A0H2VYJ7-F1
#
_cell.length_a   1.000
_cell.length_b   1.000
_cell.length_c   1.000
_cell.angle_alpha   90.00
_cell.angle_beta   90.00
_cell.angle_gamma   90.00
#
_symmetry.space_group_name_H-M   'P 1'
#
loop_
_entity.id
_entity.type
_entity.pdbx_description
1 polymer ?
#
loop_
_entity_poly.entity_id
_entity_poly.type
_entity_poly.pdbx_seq_one_letter_code
_entity_poly.pdbx_strand_id
1 'polypeptide(L)'
;MKKPKHDLTHVRHDPAHCLAPGLFRSLKRGDRKRCKLDVTYTFGEDESMRFVGFEPLGADDMRLLQGIVALGGPNGILLTPEPTSETGRQLRLFLEPRFEAIEQDGLVVRESLTKLLSETGMTDSGDNIKALKASLLRMSNVTILVTKGRRQAAFHLMSHAFDETDGRLWVALNPRIAEAILGHRPYARIDMAEVRVLQTDPARLMHQRLCGWIDPGKSGRVELDTLCGYVWPDEANAEAMKKRRQTARKALAELAAVGWVVNEYAKGKWEIKRPGPTATAPVYRRNVPLLPS
;
A
#
# COMPACT_ATOMS: atom_id res chain seq x y z
N MET A 1 -17.28 20.25 -19.10
CA MET A 1 -16.34 19.89 -18.01
C MET A 1 -15.19 19.09 -18.61
N LYS A 2 -13.93 19.45 -18.36
CA LYS A 2 -12.78 18.61 -18.77
C LYS A 2 -12.89 17.27 -18.02
N LYS A 3 -12.83 16.16 -18.74
CA LYS A 3 -12.74 14.82 -18.14
C LYS A 3 -11.51 14.82 -17.20
N PRO A 4 -11.62 14.33 -15.96
CA PRO A 4 -10.46 14.32 -15.07
C PRO A 4 -9.36 13.47 -15.70
N LYS A 5 -8.10 13.91 -15.56
CA LYS A 5 -6.92 13.20 -16.11
C LYS A 5 -6.75 11.80 -15.50
N HIS A 6 -7.27 11.61 -14.29
CA HIS A 6 -7.22 10.37 -13.52
C HIS A 6 -8.58 10.11 -12.87
N ASP A 7 -8.98 8.85 -12.78
CA ASP A 7 -10.32 8.48 -12.28
C ASP A 7 -10.31 8.21 -10.77
N LEU A 8 -9.18 7.80 -10.20
CA LEU A 8 -9.09 7.42 -8.79
C LEU A 8 -8.83 8.61 -7.88
N THR A 9 -9.67 8.75 -6.85
CA THR A 9 -9.57 9.82 -5.86
C THR A 9 -8.78 9.40 -4.62
N HIS A 10 -8.93 8.15 -4.18
CA HIS A 10 -8.31 7.69 -2.94
C HIS A 10 -8.14 6.18 -2.85
N VAL A 11 -7.25 5.79 -1.95
CA VAL A 11 -7.08 4.44 -1.45
C VAL A 11 -7.88 4.26 -0.17
N ARG A 12 -8.47 3.07 0.02
CA ARG A 12 -8.96 2.57 1.33
C ARG A 12 -8.09 1.38 1.73
N HIS A 13 -6.98 1.65 2.39
CA HIS A 13 -5.98 0.63 2.69
C HIS A 13 -6.17 0.06 4.10
N ASP A 14 -5.85 -1.21 4.31
CA ASP A 14 -5.77 -1.77 5.67
C ASP A 14 -4.71 -1.00 6.49
N PRO A 15 -5.06 -0.40 7.65
CA PRO A 15 -4.13 0.40 8.45
C PRO A 15 -2.94 -0.41 8.93
N ALA A 16 -3.11 -1.71 9.16
CA ALA A 16 -2.05 -2.56 9.64
C ALA A 16 -0.91 -2.67 8.59
N HIS A 17 -1.25 -2.81 7.31
CA HIS A 17 -0.25 -2.73 6.23
C HIS A 17 0.41 -1.34 6.16
N CYS A 18 -0.37 -0.26 6.32
CA CYS A 18 0.19 1.10 6.32
C CYS A 18 1.12 1.33 7.51
N LEU A 19 0.87 0.68 8.65
CA LEU A 19 1.60 0.86 9.92
C LEU A 19 2.65 -0.22 10.21
N ALA A 20 2.87 -1.16 9.30
CA ALA A 20 3.94 -2.16 9.38
C ALA A 20 5.33 -1.54 9.14
N PRO A 21 6.20 -1.41 10.16
CA PRO A 21 7.50 -0.77 10.01
C PRO A 21 8.43 -1.62 9.14
N GLY A 22 8.97 -1.06 8.05
CA GLY A 22 9.89 -1.79 7.17
C GLY A 22 9.24 -2.75 6.17
N LEU A 23 7.90 -2.87 6.15
CA LEU A 23 7.20 -3.57 5.06
C LEU A 23 7.58 -2.96 3.71
N PHE A 24 7.49 -1.63 3.63
CA PHE A 24 8.06 -0.83 2.55
C PHE A 24 9.18 0.04 3.13
N ARG A 25 10.29 0.19 2.41
CA ARG A 25 11.45 0.96 2.85
C ARG A 25 12.17 1.65 1.70
N SER A 26 13.02 2.62 2.01
CA SER A 26 13.93 3.20 1.03
C SER A 26 15.06 2.21 0.75
N LEU A 27 15.24 1.89 -0.54
CA LEU A 27 16.21 0.88 -0.99
C LEU A 27 17.36 1.53 -1.75
N LYS A 28 18.57 1.02 -1.52
CA LYS A 28 19.75 1.31 -2.31
C LYS A 28 19.89 0.30 -3.45
N ARG A 29 20.70 0.66 -4.44
CA ARG A 29 21.06 -0.24 -5.53
C ARG A 29 21.66 -1.53 -4.97
N GLY A 30 21.04 -2.66 -5.28
CA GLY A 30 21.49 -3.99 -4.88
C GLY A 30 20.82 -4.55 -3.62
N ASP A 31 20.06 -3.76 -2.86
CA ASP A 31 19.40 -4.23 -1.64
C ASP A 31 18.43 -5.38 -1.93
N ARG A 32 17.69 -5.31 -3.04
CA ARG A 32 16.82 -6.40 -3.51
C ARG A 32 17.53 -7.74 -3.71
N LYS A 33 18.83 -7.73 -4.02
CA LYS A 33 19.62 -8.96 -4.20
C LYS A 33 20.20 -9.51 -2.90
N ARG A 34 20.35 -8.67 -1.87
CA ARG A 34 21.11 -8.99 -0.65
C ARG A 34 20.24 -9.12 0.59
N CYS A 35 19.17 -8.35 0.66
CA CYS A 35 18.28 -8.29 1.80
C CYS A 35 17.05 -9.15 1.58
N LYS A 36 16.41 -9.57 2.67
CA LYS A 36 15.12 -10.25 2.69
C LYS A 36 14.08 -9.36 3.35
N LEU A 37 12.80 -9.64 3.09
CA LEU A 37 11.70 -9.10 3.87
C LEU A 37 11.39 -10.12 4.97
N ASP A 38 11.60 -9.72 6.21
CA ASP A 38 11.07 -10.42 7.39
C ASP A 38 10.81 -9.37 8.46
N VAL A 39 9.55 -8.98 8.59
CA VAL A 39 9.12 -7.91 9.48
C VAL A 39 8.01 -8.47 10.34
N THR A 40 8.17 -8.39 11.66
CA THR A 40 7.11 -8.70 12.62
C THR A 40 6.82 -7.47 13.46
N TYR A 41 5.55 -7.14 13.64
CA TYR A 41 5.16 -6.06 14.53
C TYR A 41 3.76 -6.31 15.12
N THR A 42 3.50 -5.68 16.26
CA THR A 42 2.19 -5.70 16.92
C THR A 42 1.32 -4.55 16.39
N PHE A 43 0.09 -4.87 16.01
CA PHE A 43 -0.94 -3.93 15.62
C PHE A 43 -2.08 -3.94 16.65
N GLY A 44 -2.34 -2.79 17.26
CA GLY A 44 -3.28 -2.74 18.39
C GLY A 44 -2.73 -3.48 19.61
N GLU A 45 -3.62 -4.06 20.42
CA GLU A 45 -3.24 -4.67 21.70
C GLU A 45 -2.90 -6.17 21.59
N ASP A 46 -3.57 -6.91 20.71
CA ASP A 46 -3.57 -8.39 20.72
C ASP A 46 -3.31 -9.04 19.36
N GLU A 47 -2.97 -8.25 18.33
CA GLU A 47 -2.72 -8.74 16.98
C GLU A 47 -1.26 -8.54 16.56
N SER A 48 -0.61 -9.60 16.09
CA SER A 48 0.73 -9.57 15.53
C SER A 48 0.67 -9.87 14.03
N MET A 49 1.41 -9.10 13.25
CA MET A 49 1.55 -9.32 11.83
C MET A 49 3.02 -9.56 11.47
N ARG A 50 3.26 -10.62 10.71
CA ARG A 50 4.55 -10.93 10.11
C ARG A 50 4.46 -10.92 8.60
N PHE A 51 5.38 -10.22 7.94
CA PHE A 51 5.52 -10.16 6.48
C PHE A 51 6.85 -10.79 6.09
N VAL A 52 6.81 -11.82 5.26
CA VAL A 52 7.99 -12.58 4.83
C VAL A 52 8.05 -12.61 3.31
N GLY A 53 9.20 -12.31 2.73
CA GLY A 53 9.42 -12.34 1.29
C GLY A 53 10.89 -12.44 0.92
N PHE A 54 11.16 -12.96 -0.28
CA PHE A 54 12.53 -13.17 -0.75
C PHE A 54 13.27 -11.88 -1.10
N GLU A 55 12.56 -10.78 -1.28
CA GLU A 55 13.10 -9.45 -1.58
C GLU A 55 12.37 -8.40 -0.72
N PRO A 56 13.04 -7.33 -0.30
CA PRO A 56 12.38 -6.19 0.31
C PRO A 56 11.47 -5.44 -0.67
N LEU A 57 10.42 -4.81 -0.15
CA LEU A 57 9.57 -3.90 -0.92
C LEU A 57 10.04 -2.45 -0.77
N GLY A 58 10.03 -1.73 -1.89
CA GLY A 58 10.40 -0.33 -2.01
C GLY A 58 9.21 0.62 -2.04
N ALA A 59 9.49 1.93 -2.13
CA ALA A 59 8.45 2.94 -2.31
C ALA A 59 7.74 2.86 -3.68
N ASP A 60 8.40 2.29 -4.70
CA ASP A 60 7.82 1.93 -5.99
C ASP A 60 6.77 0.83 -5.85
N ASP A 61 7.09 -0.24 -5.11
CA ASP A 61 6.15 -1.32 -4.81
C ASP A 61 4.93 -0.81 -4.03
N MET A 62 5.18 0.03 -3.03
CA MET A 62 4.14 0.68 -2.23
C MET A 62 3.19 1.52 -3.09
N ARG A 63 3.73 2.37 -3.97
CA ARG A 63 2.93 3.24 -4.86
C ARG A 63 2.09 2.39 -5.82
N LEU A 64 2.63 1.29 -6.31
CA LEU A 64 1.89 0.37 -7.17
C LEU A 64 0.74 -0.28 -6.41
N LEU A 65 0.99 -0.78 -5.19
CA LEU A 65 -0.04 -1.35 -4.34
C LEU A 65 -1.16 -0.34 -4.06
N GLN A 66 -0.82 0.91 -3.74
CA GLN A 66 -1.81 1.98 -3.54
C GLN A 66 -2.71 2.16 -4.77
N GLY A 67 -2.14 2.13 -5.98
CA GLY A 67 -2.90 2.18 -7.22
C GLY A 67 -3.87 1.00 -7.37
N ILE A 68 -3.41 -0.22 -7.10
CA ILE A 68 -4.23 -1.45 -7.16
C ILE A 68 -5.37 -1.38 -6.12
N VAL A 69 -5.06 -1.00 -4.88
CA VAL A 69 -6.05 -0.88 -3.80
C VAL A 69 -7.08 0.21 -4.12
N ALA A 70 -6.66 1.33 -4.72
CA ALA A 70 -7.59 2.37 -5.17
C ALA A 70 -8.53 1.87 -6.28
N LEU A 71 -8.04 1.06 -7.22
CA LEU A 71 -8.86 0.44 -8.28
C LEU A 71 -9.89 -0.55 -7.72
N GLY A 72 -9.60 -1.22 -6.61
CA GLY A 72 -10.53 -2.13 -5.96
C GLY A 72 -11.81 -1.46 -5.46
N GLY A 73 -11.81 -0.15 -5.22
CA GLY A 73 -13.02 0.59 -4.86
C GLY A 73 -14.09 0.58 -5.96
N PRO A 74 -13.84 1.17 -7.14
CA PRO A 74 -14.80 1.20 -8.24
C PRO A 74 -14.90 -0.11 -9.02
N ASN A 75 -13.81 -0.89 -9.12
CA ASN A 75 -13.69 -2.02 -10.05
C ASN A 75 -13.45 -3.36 -9.33
N GLY A 76 -13.63 -3.40 -8.01
CA GLY A 76 -13.47 -4.61 -7.22
C GLY A 76 -14.50 -5.67 -7.56
N ILE A 77 -14.05 -6.91 -7.61
CA ILE A 77 -14.85 -8.11 -7.84
C ILE A 77 -14.55 -9.08 -6.70
N LEU A 78 -15.57 -9.61 -6.03
CA LEU A 78 -15.34 -10.49 -4.89
C LEU A 78 -14.63 -11.78 -5.30
N LEU A 79 -13.59 -12.16 -4.57
CA LEU A 79 -12.93 -13.47 -4.70
C LEU A 79 -13.36 -14.36 -3.54
N THR A 80 -14.42 -15.13 -3.75
CA THR A 80 -14.96 -16.05 -2.74
C THR A 80 -13.97 -17.18 -2.40
N PRO A 81 -14.18 -17.90 -1.27
CA PRO A 81 -13.43 -19.10 -0.92
C PRO A 81 -13.40 -20.15 -2.04
N GLU A 82 -14.52 -20.31 -2.74
CA GLU A 82 -14.72 -21.24 -3.84
C GLU A 82 -15.11 -20.48 -5.12
N PRO A 83 -14.14 -19.91 -5.87
CA PRO A 83 -14.44 -19.22 -7.12
C PRO A 83 -14.91 -20.20 -8.20
N THR A 84 -15.92 -19.81 -8.97
CA THR A 84 -16.47 -20.65 -10.04
C THR A 84 -15.58 -20.61 -11.29
N SER A 85 -15.10 -19.43 -11.67
CA SER A 85 -14.24 -19.19 -12.83
C SER A 85 -12.83 -19.79 -12.69
N GLU A 86 -12.21 -20.15 -13.81
CA GLU A 86 -10.82 -20.63 -13.85
C GLU A 86 -9.82 -19.59 -13.32
N THR A 87 -9.88 -18.34 -13.80
CA THR A 87 -9.01 -17.25 -13.34
C THR A 87 -9.14 -17.01 -11.85
N GLY A 88 -10.38 -17.01 -11.31
CA GLY A 88 -10.63 -16.89 -9.88
C GLY A 88 -9.99 -18.02 -9.08
N ARG A 89 -10.14 -19.28 -9.52
CA ARG A 89 -9.51 -20.44 -8.85
C ARG A 89 -8.00 -20.33 -8.84
N GLN A 90 -7.39 -19.92 -9.95
CA GLN A 90 -5.96 -19.72 -10.06
C GLN A 90 -5.47 -18.60 -9.12
N LEU A 91 -6.14 -17.45 -9.14
CA LEU A 91 -5.81 -16.32 -8.26
C LEU A 91 -5.95 -16.71 -6.78
N ARG A 92 -7.01 -17.44 -6.42
CA ARG A 92 -7.24 -17.93 -5.05
C ARG A 92 -6.13 -18.90 -4.63
N LEU A 93 -5.75 -19.83 -5.50
CA LEU A 93 -4.65 -20.77 -5.26
C LEU A 93 -3.34 -20.03 -4.98
N PHE A 94 -2.99 -19.05 -5.83
CA PHE A 94 -1.77 -18.25 -5.66
C PHE A 94 -1.83 -17.24 -4.51
N LEU A 95 -3.01 -16.94 -3.97
CA LEU A 95 -3.13 -16.16 -2.74
C LEU A 95 -2.79 -17.00 -1.50
N GLU A 96 -2.76 -18.33 -1.64
CA GLU A 96 -2.41 -19.32 -0.62
C GLU A 96 -3.06 -19.04 0.76
N PRO A 97 -4.39 -18.89 0.84
CA PRO A 97 -5.07 -18.67 2.11
C PRO A 97 -4.95 -19.90 3.00
N ARG A 98 -4.61 -19.69 4.27
CA ARG A 98 -4.42 -20.72 5.29
C ARG A 98 -5.10 -20.32 6.60
N PHE A 99 -5.44 -21.34 7.39
CA PHE A 99 -6.18 -21.18 8.65
C PHE A 99 -7.50 -20.43 8.41
N GLU A 100 -7.84 -19.43 9.21
CA GLU A 100 -9.10 -18.70 9.07
C GLU A 100 -9.23 -17.94 7.74
N ALA A 101 -8.12 -17.65 7.05
CA ALA A 101 -8.16 -17.00 5.75
C ALA A 101 -8.81 -17.86 4.65
N ILE A 102 -8.90 -19.18 4.84
CA ILE A 102 -9.52 -20.11 3.90
C ILE A 102 -10.97 -19.71 3.61
N GLU A 103 -11.69 -19.23 4.62
CA GLU A 103 -13.10 -18.84 4.53
C GLU A 103 -13.31 -17.34 4.22
N GLN A 104 -12.22 -16.55 4.15
CA GLN A 104 -12.32 -15.12 3.96
C GLN A 104 -12.25 -14.73 2.49
N ASP A 105 -13.11 -13.80 2.08
CA ASP A 105 -13.12 -13.24 0.73
C ASP A 105 -11.86 -12.40 0.45
N GLY A 106 -11.28 -12.57 -0.74
CA GLY A 106 -10.37 -11.59 -1.33
C GLY A 106 -11.10 -10.61 -2.24
N LEU A 107 -10.35 -9.77 -2.94
CA LEU A 107 -10.91 -8.86 -3.95
C LEU A 107 -10.05 -8.85 -5.20
N VAL A 108 -10.63 -9.13 -6.36
CA VAL A 108 -9.96 -9.04 -7.66
C VAL A 108 -10.18 -7.66 -8.27
N VAL A 109 -9.10 -7.10 -8.80
CA VAL A 109 -9.10 -5.95 -9.71
C VAL A 109 -8.76 -6.46 -11.10
N ARG A 110 -9.59 -6.11 -12.10
CA ARG A 110 -9.36 -6.45 -13.51
C ARG A 110 -9.12 -5.18 -14.32
N GLU A 111 -7.88 -4.96 -14.74
CA GLU A 111 -7.43 -3.74 -15.43
C GLU A 111 -6.30 -4.02 -16.43
N SER A 112 -5.64 -2.99 -16.94
CA SER A 112 -4.42 -3.10 -17.76
C SER A 112 -3.20 -2.49 -17.06
N LEU A 113 -2.00 -2.87 -17.51
CA LEU A 113 -0.74 -2.28 -17.04
C LEU A 113 -0.69 -0.76 -17.30
N THR A 114 -1.13 -0.32 -18.48
CA THR A 114 -1.21 1.09 -18.86
C THR A 114 -2.13 1.88 -17.95
N LYS A 115 -3.31 1.34 -17.61
CA LYS A 115 -4.24 2.01 -16.68
C LYS A 115 -3.60 2.16 -15.30
N LEU A 116 -2.94 1.12 -14.80
CA LEU A 116 -2.28 1.15 -13.50
C LEU A 116 -1.09 2.14 -13.45
N LEU A 117 -0.28 2.21 -14.51
CA LEU A 117 0.76 3.24 -14.65
C LEU A 117 0.16 4.65 -14.64
N SER A 118 -0.88 4.88 -15.44
CA SER A 118 -1.55 6.18 -15.52
C SER A 118 -2.14 6.61 -14.18
N GLU A 119 -2.84 5.71 -13.47
CA GLU A 119 -3.46 6.01 -12.19
C GLU A 119 -2.45 6.26 -11.08
N THR A 120 -1.28 5.63 -11.13
CA THR A 120 -0.20 5.93 -10.20
C THR A 120 0.59 7.18 -10.59
N GLY A 121 0.38 7.76 -11.78
CA GLY A 121 1.10 8.95 -12.27
C GLY A 121 2.44 8.62 -12.92
N MET A 122 2.60 7.40 -13.42
CA MET A 122 3.75 6.93 -14.20
C MET A 122 3.43 6.97 -15.70
N THR A 123 4.45 7.18 -16.52
CA THR A 123 4.29 7.14 -17.98
C THR A 123 4.24 5.71 -18.49
N ASP A 124 3.52 5.48 -19.59
CA ASP A 124 3.51 4.21 -20.28
C ASP A 124 4.81 4.08 -21.12
N SER A 125 5.83 3.47 -20.52
CA SER A 125 7.12 3.21 -21.16
C SER A 125 7.56 1.77 -20.89
N GLY A 126 8.36 1.19 -21.79
CA GLY A 126 8.84 -0.19 -21.65
C GLY A 126 9.56 -0.45 -20.32
N ASP A 127 10.37 0.51 -19.87
CA ASP A 127 11.07 0.42 -18.57
C ASP A 127 10.10 0.44 -17.39
N ASN A 128 9.06 1.29 -17.44
CA ASN A 128 8.04 1.34 -16.40
C ASN A 128 7.18 0.08 -16.38
N ILE A 129 6.81 -0.47 -17.54
CA ILE A 129 6.10 -1.76 -17.64
C ILE A 129 6.95 -2.87 -17.03
N LYS A 130 8.25 -2.93 -17.35
CA LYS A 130 9.17 -3.94 -16.79
C LYS A 130 9.29 -3.80 -15.27
N ALA A 131 9.44 -2.57 -14.77
CA ALA A 131 9.49 -2.30 -13.33
C ALA A 131 8.18 -2.70 -12.62
N LEU A 132 7.03 -2.43 -13.25
CA LEU A 132 5.72 -2.80 -12.76
C LEU A 132 5.57 -4.33 -12.68
N LYS A 133 5.88 -5.07 -13.74
CA LYS A 133 5.84 -6.55 -13.74
C LYS A 133 6.74 -7.13 -12.64
N ALA A 134 7.95 -6.59 -12.48
CA ALA A 134 8.85 -7.00 -11.41
C ALA A 134 8.30 -6.69 -10.02
N SER A 135 7.55 -5.60 -9.86
CA SER A 135 6.89 -5.23 -8.61
C SER A 135 5.72 -6.16 -8.27
N LEU A 136 4.87 -6.50 -9.25
CA LEU A 136 3.80 -7.48 -9.08
C LEU A 136 4.34 -8.83 -8.60
N LEU A 137 5.43 -9.31 -9.21
CA LEU A 137 6.08 -10.55 -8.82
C LEU A 137 6.66 -10.49 -7.40
N ARG A 138 7.33 -9.39 -7.03
CA ARG A 138 7.83 -9.21 -5.66
C ARG A 138 6.71 -9.23 -4.64
N MET A 139 5.66 -8.45 -4.88
CA MET A 139 4.51 -8.37 -3.97
C MET A 139 3.75 -9.69 -3.88
N SER A 140 3.64 -10.46 -4.97
CA SER A 140 3.00 -11.78 -4.91
C SER A 140 3.77 -12.82 -4.10
N ASN A 141 5.08 -12.62 -3.92
CA ASN A 141 5.93 -13.50 -3.13
C ASN A 141 5.99 -13.13 -1.64
N VAL A 142 5.19 -12.15 -1.19
CA VAL A 142 5.13 -11.76 0.21
C VAL A 142 4.05 -12.53 0.94
N THR A 143 4.44 -13.40 1.85
CA THR A 143 3.53 -14.07 2.78
C THR A 143 3.27 -13.19 4.00
N ILE A 144 2.00 -13.08 4.36
CA ILE A 144 1.53 -12.41 5.56
C ILE A 144 1.03 -13.49 6.52
N LEU A 145 1.49 -13.44 7.76
CA LEU A 145 0.94 -14.21 8.87
C LEU A 145 0.34 -13.24 9.88
N VAL A 146 -0.90 -13.50 10.27
CA VAL A 146 -1.64 -12.73 11.27
C VAL A 146 -1.95 -13.65 12.43
N THR A 147 -1.58 -13.24 13.63
CA THR A 147 -1.86 -13.97 14.87
C THR A 147 -2.63 -13.07 15.81
N LYS A 148 -3.81 -13.50 16.25
CA LYS A 148 -4.64 -12.79 17.23
C LYS A 148 -5.08 -13.75 18.33
N GLY A 149 -4.43 -13.68 19.49
CA GLY A 149 -4.60 -14.69 20.54
C GLY A 149 -4.30 -16.11 20.01
N ARG A 150 -5.31 -16.99 20.03
CA ARG A 150 -5.19 -18.37 19.49
C ARG A 150 -5.53 -18.49 18.00
N ARG A 151 -6.03 -17.42 17.39
CA ARG A 151 -6.47 -17.38 15.99
C ARG A 151 -5.31 -17.04 15.08
N GLN A 152 -5.24 -17.72 13.94
CA GLN A 152 -4.23 -17.46 12.92
C GLN A 152 -4.91 -17.33 11.56
N ALA A 153 -4.33 -16.48 10.72
CA ALA A 153 -4.65 -16.37 9.30
C ALA A 153 -3.33 -16.16 8.55
N ALA A 154 -3.19 -16.78 7.38
CA ALA A 154 -2.05 -16.50 6.51
C ALA A 154 -2.48 -16.49 5.05
N PHE A 155 -1.83 -15.65 4.26
CA PHE A 155 -2.10 -15.45 2.82
C PHE A 155 -0.94 -14.66 2.21
N HIS A 156 -0.80 -14.68 0.89
CA HIS A 156 0.07 -13.75 0.19
C HIS A 156 -0.51 -12.34 0.17
N LEU A 157 0.34 -11.31 0.09
CA LEU A 157 -0.06 -9.90 0.03
C LEU A 157 -1.05 -9.65 -1.11
N MET A 158 -0.77 -10.27 -2.26
CA MET A 158 -1.64 -10.31 -3.44
C MET A 158 -1.26 -11.49 -4.34
N SER A 159 -2.10 -11.86 -5.29
CA SER A 159 -1.74 -12.73 -6.41
C SER A 159 -2.13 -12.06 -7.74
N HIS A 160 -1.53 -12.47 -8.85
CA HIS A 160 -1.85 -11.90 -10.15
C HIS A 160 -1.86 -12.93 -11.26
N ALA A 161 -2.62 -12.62 -12.31
CA ALA A 161 -2.60 -13.29 -13.59
C ALA A 161 -2.50 -12.22 -14.68
N PHE A 162 -1.73 -12.49 -15.72
CA PHE A 162 -1.55 -11.58 -16.85
C PHE A 162 -1.79 -12.34 -18.15
N ASP A 163 -2.68 -11.82 -18.97
CA ASP A 163 -2.91 -12.34 -20.32
C ASP A 163 -2.04 -11.53 -21.30
N GLU A 164 -1.06 -12.20 -21.90
CA GLU A 164 -0.15 -11.56 -22.85
C GLU A 164 -0.81 -11.22 -24.19
N THR A 165 -1.95 -11.86 -24.51
CA THR A 165 -2.62 -11.70 -25.80
C THR A 165 -3.46 -10.43 -25.87
N ASP A 166 -4.16 -10.08 -24.78
CA ASP A 166 -5.03 -8.90 -24.71
C ASP A 166 -4.55 -7.83 -23.70
N GLY A 167 -3.46 -8.11 -22.98
CA GLY A 167 -2.83 -7.18 -22.04
C GLY A 167 -3.61 -6.99 -20.74
N ARG A 168 -4.59 -7.84 -20.46
CA ARG A 168 -5.37 -7.78 -19.21
C ARG A 168 -4.55 -8.30 -18.04
N LEU A 169 -4.67 -7.56 -16.94
CA LEU A 169 -4.11 -7.86 -15.65
C LEU A 169 -5.25 -8.11 -14.67
N TRP A 170 -5.20 -9.26 -14.00
CA TRP A 170 -5.99 -9.54 -12.82
C TRP A 170 -5.08 -9.53 -11.60
N VAL A 171 -5.47 -8.79 -10.57
CA VAL A 171 -4.78 -8.80 -9.27
C VAL A 171 -5.79 -9.13 -8.19
N ALA A 172 -5.57 -10.22 -7.46
CA ALA A 172 -6.31 -10.52 -6.24
C ALA A 172 -5.59 -9.94 -5.03
N LEU A 173 -6.30 -9.12 -4.27
CA LEU A 173 -5.87 -8.56 -2.99
C LEU A 173 -6.30 -9.49 -1.86
N ASN A 174 -5.44 -9.57 -0.83
CA ASN A 174 -5.71 -10.38 0.34
C ASN A 174 -6.97 -9.95 1.11
N PRO A 175 -7.52 -10.84 1.98
CA PRO A 175 -8.76 -10.55 2.67
C PRO A 175 -8.79 -9.29 3.53
N ARG A 176 -7.68 -8.93 4.20
CA ARG A 176 -7.64 -7.70 5.01
C ARG A 176 -7.73 -6.46 4.15
N ILE A 177 -7.02 -6.43 3.03
CA ILE A 177 -7.11 -5.30 2.10
C ILE A 177 -8.51 -5.25 1.48
N ALA A 178 -9.07 -6.41 1.11
CA ALA A 178 -10.44 -6.51 0.58
C ALA A 178 -11.47 -5.93 1.56
N GLU A 179 -11.46 -6.36 2.82
CA GLU A 179 -12.35 -5.84 3.87
C GLU A 179 -12.21 -4.31 4.04
N ALA A 180 -11.00 -3.76 3.94
CA ALA A 180 -10.76 -2.33 4.07
C ALA A 180 -11.39 -1.55 2.90
N ILE A 181 -11.26 -2.06 1.68
CA ILE A 181 -11.87 -1.48 0.48
C ILE A 181 -13.41 -1.50 0.58
N LEU A 182 -13.96 -2.65 0.98
CA LEU A 182 -15.40 -2.91 1.13
C LEU A 182 -16.04 -2.17 2.32
N GLY A 183 -15.21 -1.59 3.20
CA GLY A 183 -15.63 -0.89 4.41
C GLY A 183 -16.19 -1.84 5.47
N HIS A 184 -15.73 -3.09 5.50
CA HIS A 184 -16.06 -4.08 6.53
C HIS A 184 -15.13 -3.98 7.75
N ARG A 185 -14.04 -3.19 7.63
CA ARG A 185 -13.11 -2.86 8.71
C ARG A 185 -12.64 -1.40 8.61
N PRO A 186 -12.03 -0.84 9.67
CA PRO A 186 -11.36 0.45 9.60
C PRO A 186 -10.31 0.49 8.49
N TYR A 187 -10.19 1.62 7.81
CA TYR A 187 -9.25 1.81 6.70
C TYR A 187 -8.48 3.12 6.85
N ALA A 188 -7.23 3.10 6.41
CA ALA A 188 -6.44 4.29 6.16
C ALA A 188 -6.86 4.85 4.80
N ARG A 189 -7.46 6.03 4.79
CA ARG A 189 -7.66 6.79 3.56
C ARG A 189 -6.29 7.27 3.07
N ILE A 190 -5.99 7.22 1.78
CA ILE A 190 -4.80 7.87 1.19
C ILE A 190 -5.24 8.62 -0.07
N ASP A 191 -4.89 9.90 -0.20
CA ASP A 191 -5.32 10.70 -1.34
C ASP A 191 -4.45 10.43 -2.58
N MET A 192 -5.08 10.05 -3.70
CA MET A 192 -4.35 9.70 -4.91
C MET A 192 -3.77 10.93 -5.64
N ALA A 193 -4.29 12.13 -5.41
CA ALA A 193 -3.66 13.35 -5.91
C ALA A 193 -2.33 13.60 -5.20
N GLU A 194 -2.27 13.41 -3.88
CA GLU A 194 -1.04 13.51 -3.11
C GLU A 194 -0.01 12.44 -3.56
N VAL A 195 -0.43 11.18 -3.69
CA VAL A 195 0.42 10.07 -4.15
C VAL A 195 1.07 10.35 -5.50
N ARG A 196 0.34 10.95 -6.46
CA ARG A 196 0.85 11.26 -7.79
C ARG A 196 1.87 12.42 -7.80
N VAL A 197 1.74 13.36 -6.86
CA VAL A 197 2.59 14.55 -6.78
C VAL A 197 3.88 14.27 -6.01
N LEU A 198 3.87 13.38 -5.01
CA LEU A 198 5.07 13.01 -4.28
C LEU A 198 6.11 12.33 -5.19
N GLN A 199 7.32 12.88 -5.20
CA GLN A 199 8.45 12.53 -6.04
C GLN A 199 9.43 11.59 -5.35
N THR A 200 9.74 11.83 -4.07
CA THR A 200 10.84 11.12 -3.39
C THR A 200 10.36 9.91 -2.58
N ASP A 201 11.16 8.85 -2.55
CA ASP A 201 10.85 7.66 -1.74
C ASP A 201 10.62 7.99 -0.26
N PRO A 202 11.46 8.82 0.41
CA PRO A 202 11.22 9.20 1.80
C PRO A 202 9.89 9.91 2.00
N ALA A 203 9.50 10.83 1.10
CA ALA A 203 8.22 11.53 1.22
C ALA A 203 7.03 10.59 1.04
N ARG A 204 7.08 9.68 0.06
CA ARG A 204 6.04 8.67 -0.16
C ARG A 204 5.89 7.72 1.03
N LEU A 205 7.00 7.24 1.57
CA LEU A 205 7.00 6.32 2.71
C LEU A 205 6.47 7.02 3.97
N MET A 206 6.93 8.25 4.25
CA MET A 206 6.39 9.04 5.36
C MET A 206 4.90 9.31 5.18
N HIS A 207 4.47 9.67 3.97
CA HIS A 207 3.07 9.95 3.64
C HIS A 207 2.15 8.78 3.97
N GLN A 208 2.49 7.57 3.51
CA GLN A 208 1.71 6.36 3.82
C GLN A 208 1.61 6.12 5.33
N ARG A 209 2.75 6.24 6.03
CA ARG A 209 2.82 6.03 7.48
C ARG A 209 1.93 7.03 8.21
N LEU A 210 2.05 8.32 7.89
CA LEU A 210 1.28 9.39 8.50
C LEU A 210 -0.22 9.23 8.21
N CYS A 211 -0.59 8.82 6.99
CA CYS A 211 -1.97 8.51 6.63
C CYS A 211 -2.55 7.33 7.42
N GLY A 212 -1.71 6.43 7.93
CA GLY A 212 -2.11 5.28 8.74
C GLY A 212 -2.53 5.62 10.17
N TRP A 213 -2.06 6.74 10.74
CA TRP A 213 -2.34 7.09 12.15
C TRP A 213 -2.79 8.55 12.37
N ILE A 214 -2.73 9.41 11.37
CA ILE A 214 -3.33 10.76 11.40
C ILE A 214 -4.58 10.77 10.53
N ASP A 215 -5.73 10.94 11.18
CA ASP A 215 -7.01 11.07 10.49
C ASP A 215 -7.09 12.37 9.67
N PRO A 216 -7.84 12.38 8.55
CA PRO A 216 -8.05 13.59 7.76
C PRO A 216 -8.52 14.78 8.60
N GLY A 217 -7.86 15.93 8.45
CA GLY A 217 -8.15 17.16 9.18
C GLY A 217 -7.64 17.20 10.63
N LYS A 218 -7.04 16.11 11.13
CA LYS A 218 -6.44 16.03 12.47
C LYS A 218 -4.94 16.28 12.43
N SER A 219 -4.37 16.45 13.62
CA SER A 219 -2.93 16.64 13.82
C SER A 219 -2.35 15.50 14.65
N GLY A 220 -1.09 15.18 14.39
CA GLY A 220 -0.30 14.20 15.13
C GLY A 220 1.07 14.76 15.48
N ARG A 221 1.61 14.37 16.64
CA ARG A 221 2.98 14.73 17.05
C ARG A 221 3.93 13.57 16.83
N VAL A 222 5.10 13.87 16.28
CA VAL A 222 6.10 12.86 15.93
C VAL A 222 7.50 13.44 16.00
N GLU A 223 8.46 12.63 16.42
CA GLU A 223 9.87 13.00 16.43
C GLU A 223 10.52 12.70 15.07
N LEU A 224 11.54 13.48 14.71
CA LEU A 224 12.25 13.35 13.44
C LEU A 224 12.89 11.98 13.28
N ASP A 225 13.35 11.38 14.38
CA ASP A 225 13.97 10.05 14.35
C ASP A 225 12.92 8.96 14.10
N THR A 226 11.69 9.10 14.63
CA THR A 226 10.56 8.23 14.29
C THR A 226 10.23 8.31 12.80
N LEU A 227 10.20 9.52 12.23
CA LEU A 227 10.03 9.71 10.78
C LEU A 227 11.17 9.07 9.98
N CYS A 228 12.40 9.11 10.47
CA CYS A 228 13.51 8.40 9.82
C CYS A 228 13.30 6.88 9.87
N GLY A 229 12.82 6.33 10.99
CA GLY A 229 12.51 4.91 11.14
C GLY A 229 11.39 4.42 10.20
N TYR A 230 10.48 5.30 9.79
CA TYR A 230 9.47 5.01 8.77
C TYR A 230 10.07 4.73 7.39
N VAL A 231 11.21 5.35 7.08
CA VAL A 231 11.84 5.29 5.76
C VAL A 231 12.99 4.28 5.74
N TRP A 232 13.77 4.23 6.83
CA TRP A 232 14.93 3.37 6.98
C TRP A 232 14.84 2.62 8.32
N PRO A 233 14.36 1.35 8.31
CA PRO A 233 14.17 0.58 9.54
C PRO A 233 15.49 0.10 10.16
N ASP A 234 16.54 -0.06 9.35
CA ASP A 234 17.83 -0.59 9.81
C ASP A 234 18.59 0.45 10.65
N GLU A 235 19.32 -0.01 11.66
CA GLU A 235 20.18 0.86 12.47
C GLU A 235 21.20 1.64 11.63
N ALA A 236 21.58 2.82 12.12
CA ALA A 236 22.55 3.67 11.46
C ALA A 236 23.52 4.29 12.45
N ASN A 237 24.78 4.40 12.02
CA ASN A 237 25.77 5.17 12.74
C ASN A 237 25.44 6.68 12.72
N ALA A 238 26.16 7.47 13.52
CA ALA A 238 25.89 8.90 13.72
C ALA A 238 25.86 9.71 12.41
N GLU A 239 26.80 9.45 11.48
CA GLU A 239 26.87 10.17 10.21
C GLU A 239 25.73 9.78 9.26
N ALA A 240 25.39 8.49 9.21
CA ALA A 240 24.25 8.02 8.45
C ALA A 240 22.93 8.59 9.01
N MET A 241 22.78 8.64 10.35
CA MET A 241 21.61 9.25 10.99
C MET A 241 21.52 10.75 10.71
N LYS A 242 22.64 11.48 10.71
CA LYS A 242 22.67 12.90 10.32
C LYS A 242 22.13 13.10 8.90
N LYS A 243 22.54 12.26 7.94
CA LYS A 243 22.04 12.29 6.55
C LYS A 243 20.56 11.92 6.47
N ARG A 244 20.12 10.89 7.20
CA ARG A 244 18.69 10.49 7.25
C ARG A 244 17.81 11.63 7.76
N ARG A 245 18.20 12.30 8.85
CA ARG A 245 17.51 13.47 9.40
C ARG A 245 17.43 14.62 8.39
N GLN A 246 18.51 14.89 7.66
CA GLN A 246 18.52 15.92 6.61
C GLN A 246 17.54 15.57 5.48
N THR A 247 17.54 14.32 5.02
CA THR A 247 16.63 13.85 3.98
C THR A 247 15.17 13.85 4.46
N ALA A 248 14.91 13.45 5.71
CA ALA A 248 13.60 13.50 6.32
C ALA A 248 13.01 14.93 6.37
N ARG A 249 13.83 15.94 6.67
CA ARG A 249 13.40 17.35 6.60
C ARG A 249 13.01 17.78 5.20
N LYS A 250 13.72 17.31 4.16
CA LYS A 250 13.35 17.58 2.76
C LYS A 250 12.03 16.89 2.40
N ALA A 251 11.82 15.66 2.86
CA ALA A 251 10.56 14.94 2.67
C ALA A 251 9.38 15.64 3.36
N LEU A 252 9.58 16.19 4.55
CA LEU A 252 8.59 17.02 5.24
C LEU A 252 8.23 18.29 4.46
N ALA A 253 9.20 18.95 3.82
CA ALA A 253 8.92 20.07 2.94
C ALA A 253 8.10 19.65 1.70
N GLU A 254 8.34 18.45 1.18
CA GLU A 254 7.55 17.88 0.08
C GLU A 254 6.11 17.58 0.49
N LEU A 255 5.89 17.06 1.72
CA LEU A 255 4.54 16.90 2.29
C LEU A 255 3.83 18.26 2.43
N ALA A 256 4.55 19.29 2.88
CA ALA A 256 3.98 20.64 2.98
C ALA A 256 3.56 21.20 1.62
N ALA A 257 4.32 20.91 0.56
CA ALA A 257 4.00 21.32 -0.81
C ALA A 257 2.72 20.67 -1.36
N VAL A 258 2.29 19.52 -0.82
CA VAL A 258 1.01 18.87 -1.18
C VAL A 258 -0.12 19.17 -0.18
N GLY A 259 0.04 20.19 0.68
CA GLY A 259 -1.02 20.75 1.51
C GLY A 259 -1.02 20.29 2.98
N TRP A 260 -0.07 19.47 3.40
CA TRP A 260 0.07 19.12 4.83
C TRP A 260 0.62 20.32 5.61
N VAL A 261 0.17 20.52 6.85
CA VAL A 261 0.80 21.51 7.73
C VAL A 261 1.87 20.81 8.53
N VAL A 262 3.09 21.33 8.49
CA VAL A 262 4.25 20.71 9.13
C VAL A 262 4.95 21.77 9.98
N ASN A 263 4.82 21.65 11.32
CA ASN A 263 5.32 22.64 12.27
C ASN A 263 6.36 22.03 13.22
N GLU A 264 7.57 22.58 13.27
CA GLU A 264 8.61 22.18 14.24
C GLU A 264 8.48 23.01 15.52
N TYR A 265 7.77 22.47 16.52
CA TYR A 265 7.52 23.19 17.79
C TYR A 265 8.70 23.11 18.77
N ALA A 266 9.60 22.15 18.57
CA ALA A 266 10.88 22.05 19.25
C ALA A 266 11.87 21.32 18.34
N LYS A 267 13.18 21.49 18.57
CA LYS A 267 14.21 20.87 17.72
C LYS A 267 13.98 19.36 17.57
N GLY A 268 13.70 18.92 16.34
CA GLY A 268 13.44 17.53 15.99
C GLY A 268 12.05 17.01 16.37
N LYS A 269 11.15 17.85 16.86
CA LYS A 269 9.78 17.47 17.25
C LYS A 269 8.77 18.24 16.41
N TRP A 270 7.89 17.49 15.76
CA TRP A 270 6.97 18.01 14.76
C TRP A 270 5.53 17.79 15.16
N GLU A 271 4.69 18.78 14.88
CA GLU A 271 3.24 18.63 14.82
C GLU A 271 2.83 18.70 13.35
N ILE A 272 2.23 17.61 12.88
CA ILE A 272 1.86 17.41 11.47
C ILE A 272 0.35 17.37 11.39
N LYS A 273 -0.27 18.29 10.64
CA LYS A 273 -1.71 18.28 10.35
C LYS A 273 -1.95 17.74 8.96
N ARG A 274 -2.82 16.74 8.90
CA ARG A 274 -3.27 16.15 7.64
C ARG A 274 -4.35 17.02 6.99
N PRO A 275 -4.34 17.19 5.65
CA PRO A 275 -5.45 17.83 4.94
C PRO A 275 -6.80 17.20 5.29
N GLY A 276 -7.84 18.04 5.35
CA GLY A 276 -9.22 17.57 5.51
C GLY A 276 -9.71 16.81 4.26
N PRO A 277 -10.81 16.05 4.35
CA PRO A 277 -11.41 15.45 3.17
C PRO A 277 -11.92 16.55 2.24
N THR A 278 -11.43 16.58 0.99
CA THR A 278 -12.02 17.42 -0.05
C THR A 278 -13.46 16.97 -0.28
N ALA A 279 -14.41 17.90 -0.25
CA ALA A 279 -15.86 17.66 -0.36
C ALA A 279 -16.29 17.20 -1.76
N THR A 280 -15.75 16.09 -2.25
CA THR A 280 -16.14 15.44 -3.50
C THR A 280 -15.89 13.94 -3.38
N ALA A 281 -16.75 13.22 -2.66
CA ALA A 281 -16.79 11.77 -2.76
C ALA A 281 -18.25 11.32 -2.89
N PRO A 282 -18.68 10.80 -4.06
CA PRO A 282 -19.95 10.08 -4.13
C PRO A 282 -19.87 8.84 -3.24
N VAL A 283 -20.96 8.59 -2.52
CA VAL A 283 -21.17 7.37 -1.75
C VAL A 283 -21.37 6.22 -2.75
N TYR A 284 -20.34 5.40 -2.99
CA TYR A 284 -20.52 4.15 -3.73
C TYR A 284 -21.38 3.20 -2.88
N ARG A 285 -22.67 3.08 -3.22
CA ARG A 285 -23.56 2.07 -2.66
C ARG A 285 -23.27 0.72 -3.31
N ARG A 286 -23.22 -0.29 -2.43
CA ARG A 286 -22.88 -1.70 -2.65
C ARG A 286 -23.77 -2.38 -3.67
N ASN A 287 -23.14 -2.91 -4.72
CA ASN A 287 -23.44 -4.15 -5.42
C ASN A 287 -22.10 -4.60 -6.04
N VAL A 288 -21.22 -5.15 -5.21
CA VAL A 288 -19.91 -5.64 -5.68
C VAL A 288 -20.17 -6.91 -6.48
N PRO A 289 -19.84 -6.94 -7.79
CA PRO A 289 -20.09 -8.11 -8.61
C PRO A 289 -19.22 -9.28 -8.14
N LEU A 290 -19.75 -10.49 -8.29
CA LEU A 290 -18.95 -11.72 -8.21
C LEU A 290 -18.15 -11.90 -9.50
N LEU A 291 -17.03 -12.60 -9.42
CA LEU A 291 -16.25 -12.92 -10.62
C LEU A 291 -17.12 -13.77 -11.56
N PRO A 292 -17.33 -13.36 -12.82
CA PRO A 292 -18.16 -14.10 -13.76
C PRO A 292 -17.60 -15.51 -13.93
N SER A 293 -18.51 -16.49 -13.98
CA SER A 293 -18.22 -17.92 -14.09
C SER A 293 -17.44 -18.28 -15.34
#